data_AF-A0A957IPZ2-F1
#
_entry.id   AF-A0A957IPZ2-F1
#
_cell.length_a   1.000
_cell.length_b   1.000
_cell.length_c   1.000
_cell.angle_alpha   90.00
_cell.angle_beta   90.00
_cell.angle_gamma   90.00
#
_symmetry.space_group_name_H-M   'P 1'
#
loop_
_entity.id
_entity.type
_entity.pdbx_description
1 polymer ?
#
loop_
_entity_poly.entity_id
_entity_poly.type
_entity_poly.pdbx_seq_one_letter_code
_entity_poly.pdbx_strand_id
1 'polypeptide(L)'
;RYRNGGTDEVQPIVGEWWFESDAINQGLNQLNLLRVEAEGANLLFYVNDQEVGRITDDAFSKGDVGLMVETMGVGGVRVQFDNFLVTPKMQ
;
A
#
# COMPACT_ATOMS: atom_id res chain seq x y z
N ARG A 1 -2.40 9.90 -2.88
CA ARG A 1 -1.63 11.14 -2.58
C ARG A 1 -2.34 11.91 -1.47
N TYR A 2 -1.62 12.28 -0.41
CA TYR A 2 -2.11 13.15 0.67
C TYR A 2 -1.43 14.52 0.51
N ARG A 3 -2.21 15.60 0.35
CA ARG A 3 -1.66 16.94 0.11
C ARG A 3 -1.66 17.83 1.36
N ASN A 4 -2.71 17.80 2.19
CA ASN A 4 -2.88 18.73 3.31
C ASN A 4 -3.55 18.15 4.57
N GLY A 5 -3.60 16.82 4.73
CA GLY A 5 -4.13 16.18 5.95
C GLY A 5 -5.66 16.22 6.13
N GLY A 6 -6.42 16.73 5.17
CA GLY A 6 -7.88 16.59 5.10
C GLY A 6 -8.30 15.40 4.22
N THR A 7 -9.40 14.74 4.57
CA THR A 7 -9.96 13.58 3.85
C THR A 7 -10.45 13.91 2.43
N ASP A 8 -10.63 15.20 2.12
CA ASP A 8 -11.19 15.68 0.85
C ASP A 8 -10.18 15.66 -0.32
N GLU A 9 -8.90 15.36 -0.07
CA GLU A 9 -7.83 15.43 -1.09
C GLU A 9 -7.04 14.13 -1.25
N VAL A 10 -7.63 12.97 -0.94
CA VAL A 10 -6.99 11.69 -1.25
C VAL A 10 -7.29 11.31 -2.69
N GLN A 11 -6.25 11.03 -3.47
CA GLN A 11 -6.36 10.41 -4.79
C GLN A 11 -5.65 9.05 -4.79
N PRO A 12 -6.30 7.97 -5.24
CA PRO A 12 -5.63 6.70 -5.44
C PRO A 12 -4.60 6.86 -6.57
N ILE A 13 -3.45 6.21 -6.42
CA ILE A 13 -2.39 6.20 -7.45
C ILE A 13 -2.36 4.88 -8.23
N VAL A 14 -3.09 3.86 -7.76
CA VAL A 14 -3.26 2.57 -8.40
C VAL A 14 -4.75 2.19 -8.29
N GLY A 15 -5.34 1.75 -9.41
CA GLY A 15 -6.74 1.31 -9.48
C GLY A 15 -7.77 2.41 -9.21
N GLU A 16 -9.04 2.00 -9.09
CA GLU A 16 -10.15 2.86 -8.66
C GLU A 16 -10.40 2.64 -7.16
N TRP A 17 -9.53 3.21 -6.31
CA TRP A 17 -9.56 3.04 -4.85
C TRP A 17 -9.34 1.60 -4.39
N TRP A 18 -10.29 1.01 -3.66
CA TRP A 18 -10.22 -0.39 -3.22
C TRP A 18 -10.62 -1.29 -4.39
N PHE A 19 -9.69 -2.12 -4.84
CA PHE A 19 -9.93 -3.11 -5.88
C PHE A 19 -9.56 -4.51 -5.39
N GLU A 20 -10.21 -5.52 -5.96
CA GLU A 20 -9.96 -6.92 -5.64
C GLU A 20 -8.69 -7.44 -6.34
N SER A 21 -8.02 -8.41 -5.74
CA SER A 21 -6.87 -9.08 -6.33
C SER A 21 -6.80 -10.54 -5.89
N ASP A 22 -6.64 -11.44 -6.85
CA ASP A 22 -6.42 -12.88 -6.62
C ASP A 22 -5.11 -13.17 -5.88
N ALA A 23 -4.21 -12.18 -5.80
CA ALA A 23 -2.97 -12.30 -5.03
C ALA A 23 -3.21 -12.32 -3.52
N ILE A 24 -4.39 -11.93 -3.03
CA ILE A 24 -4.68 -11.80 -1.60
C ILE A 24 -5.17 -13.14 -1.03
N ASN A 25 -4.47 -13.63 0.00
CA ASN A 25 -4.98 -14.72 0.83
C ASN A 25 -6.09 -14.19 1.74
N GLN A 26 -7.33 -14.56 1.44
CA GLN A 26 -8.52 -14.12 2.16
C GLN A 26 -8.87 -15.05 3.33
N GLY A 27 -9.56 -14.49 4.33
CA GLY A 27 -10.05 -15.23 5.50
C GLY A 27 -9.28 -14.94 6.79
N LEU A 28 -9.74 -15.53 7.89
CA LEU A 28 -9.14 -15.30 9.20
C LEU A 28 -7.75 -15.94 9.31
N ASN A 29 -6.83 -15.23 9.96
CA ASN A 29 -5.45 -15.67 10.22
C ASN A 29 -4.63 -16.02 8.97
N GLN A 30 -5.01 -15.51 7.81
CA GLN A 30 -4.17 -15.60 6.61
C GLN A 30 -3.08 -14.54 6.64
N LEU A 31 -1.89 -14.93 6.17
CA LEU A 31 -0.75 -14.02 6.03
C LEU A 31 -0.66 -13.53 4.59
N ASN A 32 -0.36 -12.23 4.45
CA ASN A 32 -0.05 -11.61 3.17
C ASN A 32 1.27 -10.86 3.29
N LEU A 33 2.16 -11.05 2.32
CA LEU A 33 3.40 -10.28 2.20
C LEU A 33 3.14 -9.06 1.32
N LEU A 34 3.35 -7.86 1.87
CA LEU A 34 3.22 -6.61 1.14
C LEU A 34 4.61 -6.07 0.82
N ARG A 35 4.84 -5.67 -0.44
CA ARG A 35 6.08 -5.03 -0.86
C ARG A 35 5.78 -3.86 -1.79
N VAL A 36 6.52 -2.77 -1.59
CA VAL A 36 6.53 -1.61 -2.48
C VAL A 36 7.97 -1.39 -2.92
N GLU A 37 8.18 -1.28 -4.22
CA GLU A 37 9.46 -0.85 -4.79
C GLU A 37 9.32 0.57 -5.32
N ALA A 38 10.17 1.47 -4.83
CA ALA A 38 10.27 2.84 -5.30
C ALA A 38 11.58 3.01 -6.08
N GLU A 39 11.47 3.12 -7.40
CA GLU A 39 12.57 3.31 -8.35
C GLU A 39 12.48 4.70 -8.99
N GLY A 40 13.05 5.70 -8.32
CA GLY A 40 12.86 7.08 -8.73
C GLY A 40 11.38 7.46 -8.66
N ALA A 41 10.78 7.81 -9.80
CA ALA A 41 9.35 8.11 -9.90
C ALA A 41 8.47 6.87 -10.10
N ASN A 42 9.04 5.69 -10.36
CA ASN A 42 8.26 4.48 -10.57
C ASN A 42 7.98 3.78 -9.24
N LEU A 43 6.71 3.54 -8.96
CA LEU A 43 6.24 2.81 -7.80
C LEU A 43 5.60 1.51 -8.26
N LEU A 44 6.10 0.37 -7.78
CA LEU A 44 5.58 -0.96 -8.06
C LEU A 44 5.07 -1.59 -6.76
N PHE A 45 3.87 -2.15 -6.80
CA PHE A 45 3.16 -2.66 -5.63
C PHE A 45 2.94 -4.17 -5.77
N TYR A 46 3.22 -4.91 -4.71
CA TYR A 46 3.15 -6.37 -4.70
C TYR A 46 2.36 -6.88 -3.49
N VAL A 47 1.61 -7.95 -3.73
CA VAL A 47 1.01 -8.79 -2.70
C VAL A 47 1.42 -10.22 -2.99
N ASN A 48 1.99 -10.93 -2.01
CA ASN A 48 2.43 -12.31 -2.15
C ASN A 48 3.28 -12.55 -3.41
N ASP A 49 4.24 -11.63 -3.64
CA ASP A 49 5.15 -11.58 -4.80
C ASP A 49 4.51 -11.42 -6.19
N GLN A 50 3.19 -11.28 -6.27
CA GLN A 50 2.49 -10.89 -7.49
C GLN A 50 2.36 -9.36 -7.56
N GLU A 51 2.74 -8.78 -8.70
CA GLU A 51 2.51 -7.36 -8.95
C GLU A 51 1.01 -7.08 -9.06
N VAL A 52 0.52 -6.17 -8.24
CA VAL A 52 -0.90 -5.76 -8.22
C VAL A 52 -1.10 -4.35 -8.79
N GLY A 53 -0.01 -3.62 -9.05
CA GLY A 53 -0.07 -2.33 -9.72
C GLY A 53 1.28 -1.66 -9.86
N ARG A 54 1.34 -0.73 -10.83
CA ARG A 54 2.49 0.14 -11.07
C ARG A 54 2.02 1.53 -11.48
N ILE A 55 2.79 2.55 -11.11
CA ILE A 55 2.52 3.94 -11.48
C ILE A 55 3.82 4.74 -11.54
N THR A 56 3.85 5.77 -12.38
CA THR A 56 4.88 6.81 -12.35
C THR A 56 4.31 8.05 -11.66
N ASP A 57 4.92 8.46 -10.55
CA ASP A 57 4.54 9.63 -9.75
C ASP A 57 5.80 10.46 -9.42
N ASP A 58 5.87 11.68 -9.97
CA ASP A 58 6.96 12.64 -9.74
C ASP A 58 6.53 13.82 -8.85
N ALA A 59 5.31 13.79 -8.31
CA ALA A 59 4.78 14.88 -7.48
C ALA A 59 5.53 15.01 -6.15
N PHE A 60 6.02 13.89 -5.62
CA PHE A 60 6.77 13.84 -4.36
C PHE A 60 8.00 12.95 -4.52
N SER A 61 9.19 13.54 -4.41
CA SER A 61 10.46 12.80 -4.48
C SER A 61 10.87 12.16 -3.15
N LYS A 62 10.14 12.46 -2.06
CA LYS A 62 10.33 11.89 -0.72
C LYS A 62 9.07 12.03 0.13
N GLY A 63 8.96 11.20 1.16
CA GLY A 63 7.88 11.23 2.14
C GLY A 63 8.08 10.16 3.21
N ASP A 64 7.09 10.02 4.08
CA ASP A 64 7.07 8.99 5.12
C ASP A 64 6.39 7.71 4.62
N VAL A 65 6.71 6.58 5.26
CA VAL A 65 6.03 5.29 5.03
C VAL A 65 5.22 4.95 6.28
N GLY A 66 3.99 4.48 6.08
CA GLY A 66 3.10 4.10 7.17
C GLY A 66 2.13 2.99 6.77
N LEU A 67 1.51 2.40 7.78
CA LEU A 67 0.47 1.39 7.63
C LEU A 67 -0.85 1.96 8.12
N MET A 68 -1.92 1.75 7.35
CA MET A 68 -3.26 2.24 7.69
C MET A 68 -4.23 1.05 7.68
N VAL A 69 -5.11 1.03 8.67
CA VAL A 69 -6.22 0.08 8.76
C VAL A 69 -7.47 0.89 8.99
N GLU A 70 -8.49 0.63 8.18
CA GLU A 70 -9.80 1.25 8.30
C GLU A 70 -10.88 0.16 8.21
N THR A 71 -11.87 0.27 9.08
CA THR A 71 -13.05 -0.60 9.05
C THR A 71 -14.21 0.14 8.40
N MET A 72 -14.86 -0.48 7.40
CA MET A 72 -16.08 0.06 6.81
C MET A 72 -17.31 -0.53 7.50
N GLY A 73 -17.83 0.16 8.51
CA GLY A 73 -19.13 -0.12 9.13
C GLY A 73 -19.11 -0.93 10.43
N VAL A 74 -18.34 -2.02 10.52
CA VAL A 74 -18.26 -2.86 11.73
C VAL A 74 -16.85 -2.85 12.32
N GLY A 75 -16.75 -2.48 13.60
CA GLY A 75 -15.50 -2.48 14.35
C GLY A 75 -15.05 -3.86 14.83
N GLY A 76 -14.01 -3.90 15.65
CA GLY A 76 -13.49 -5.14 16.24
C GLY A 76 -12.53 -5.93 15.35
N VAL A 77 -12.13 -5.36 14.21
CA VAL A 77 -11.03 -5.89 13.41
C VAL A 77 -9.73 -5.79 14.19
N ARG A 78 -8.96 -6.89 14.18
CA ARG A 78 -7.57 -6.93 14.64
C ARG A 78 -6.70 -7.28 13.44
N VAL A 79 -5.78 -6.38 13.11
CA VAL A 79 -4.72 -6.63 12.12
C VAL A 79 -3.39 -6.61 12.86
N GLN A 80 -2.50 -7.53 12.49
CA GLN A 80 -1.14 -7.57 13.02
C GLN A 80 -0.17 -7.38 11.86
N PHE A 81 0.87 -6.58 12.09
CA PHE A 81 1.96 -6.38 11.17
C PHE A 81 3.24 -6.77 11.88
N ASP A 82 4.11 -7.49 11.17
CA ASP A 82 5.47 -7.79 11.58
C ASP A 82 6.43 -7.54 10.40
N ASN A 83 7.73 -7.72 10.64
CA ASN A 83 8.76 -7.67 9.60
C ASN A 83 8.75 -6.39 8.74
N PHE A 84 8.34 -5.25 9.32
CA PHE A 84 8.31 -3.97 8.63
C PHE A 84 9.72 -3.41 8.46
N LEU A 85 10.21 -3.42 7.22
CA LEU A 85 11.55 -2.97 6.86
C LEU A 85 11.48 -1.97 5.70
N VAL A 86 12.27 -0.89 5.81
CA VAL A 86 12.50 0.06 4.73
C VAL A 86 14.00 0.14 4.49
N THR A 87 14.44 -0.29 3.31
CA THR A 87 15.85 -0.22 2.91
C THR A 87 16.00 0.55 1.61
N PRO A 88 17.04 1.39 1.46
CA PRO A 88 17.41 1.91 0.16
C PRO A 88 17.65 0.77 -0.82
N LYS A 89 17.18 0.88 -2.05
CA LYS A 89 17.54 -0.05 -3.11
C LYS A 89 19.01 0.20 -3.44
N MET A 90 19.89 -0.76 -3.13
CA MET A 90 21.28 -0.69 -3.59
C MET A 90 21.27 -0.83 -5.12
N GLN A 91 21.86 0.16 -5.79
CA GLN A 91 22.12 0.12 -7.23
C GLN A 91 23.23 -0.87 -7.55
#